data_AF-A0AAV0VHH1-F1
#
_entry.id   AF-A0AAV0VHH1-F1
#
_cell.length_a   1.000
_cell.length_b   1.000
_cell.length_c   1.000
_cell.angle_alpha   90.00
_cell.angle_beta   90.00
_cell.angle_gamma   90.00
#
_symmetry.space_group_name_H-M   'P 1'
#
loop_
_entity.id
_entity.type
_entity.pdbx_description
1 polymer ?
#
loop_
_entity_poly.entity_id
_entity_poly.type
_entity_poly.pdbx_seq_one_letter_code
_entity_poly.pdbx_strand_id
1 'polypeptide(L)'
;MTSTQDAAETQKTLGNEEFNQKNFDKAVEYYSEAICLDPDNYVYYSNRSAAYGALGKWELAEQDAQECVKRNLKFAKGYHRLANAQQQLGRKKEAIDTLKTALSSATEPEKVPGIKKLLRQLNQELVPKSAVSNQGGGRQVPTHIAKELQELQPQYQKIQREFEQIEAKLAAFTRQKKRLALVEREVVDLPEHTNTYQSIGKMFVQTNREENVMSMKREEKRVDEQMSSLEARKNYLNRQKQTVQDNITELLAQCT
;
A
#
# COMPACT_ATOMS: atom_id res chain seq x y z
N MET A 1 8.86 23.35 29.30
CA MET A 1 8.58 22.32 28.28
C MET A 1 9.80 21.47 27.92
N THR A 2 11.02 21.81 28.36
CA THR A 2 12.25 21.02 28.10
C THR A 2 12.34 19.75 28.95
N SER A 3 11.93 19.80 30.22
CA SER A 3 12.07 18.67 31.14
C SER A 3 11.35 17.38 30.73
N THR A 4 10.24 17.46 29.98
CA THR A 4 9.49 16.27 29.54
C THR A 4 10.11 15.63 28.29
N GLN A 5 10.69 16.44 27.40
CA GLN A 5 11.44 15.96 26.25
C GLN A 5 12.76 15.32 26.69
N ASP A 6 13.44 15.91 27.66
CA ASP A 6 14.67 15.33 28.24
C ASP A 6 14.38 13.98 28.92
N ALA A 7 13.23 13.86 29.60
CA ALA A 7 12.77 12.59 30.15
C ALA A 7 12.45 11.55 29.06
N ALA A 8 11.78 11.94 27.97
CA ALA A 8 11.50 11.05 26.84
C ALA A 8 12.79 10.56 26.14
N GLU A 9 13.77 11.45 25.99
CA GLU A 9 15.08 11.12 25.43
C GLU A 9 15.86 10.16 26.34
N THR A 10 15.77 10.34 27.67
CA THR A 10 16.34 9.41 28.66
C THR A 10 15.73 8.02 28.50
N GLN A 11 14.39 7.94 28.41
CA GLN A 11 13.69 6.68 28.18
C GLN A 11 14.08 6.02 26.86
N LYS A 12 14.23 6.79 25.78
CA LYS A 12 14.77 6.28 24.51
C LYS A 12 16.18 5.72 24.69
N THR A 13 17.06 6.38 25.45
CA THR A 13 18.43 5.87 25.68
C THR A 13 18.44 4.55 26.45
N LEU A 14 17.62 4.42 27.49
CA LEU A 14 17.44 3.16 28.24
C LEU A 14 16.88 2.05 27.35
N GLY A 15 15.86 2.37 26.54
CA GLY A 15 15.32 1.42 25.55
C GLY A 15 16.36 0.96 24.54
N ASN A 16 17.24 1.85 24.07
CA ASN A 16 18.35 1.48 23.17
C ASN A 16 19.39 0.59 23.87
N GLU A 17 19.67 0.83 25.14
CA GLU A 17 20.59 0.01 25.93
C GLU A 17 20.06 -1.42 26.11
N GLU A 18 18.80 -1.56 26.54
CA GLU A 18 18.14 -2.87 26.63
C GLU A 18 18.03 -3.57 25.28
N PHE A 19 17.75 -2.81 24.21
CA PHE A 19 17.73 -3.34 22.84
C PHE A 19 19.10 -3.92 22.45
N ASN A 20 20.19 -3.23 22.78
CA ASN A 20 21.56 -3.71 22.52
C ASN A 20 21.91 -4.94 23.38
N GLN A 21 21.36 -5.03 24.59
CA GLN A 21 21.45 -6.21 25.46
C GLN A 21 20.54 -7.37 25.01
N LYS A 22 19.75 -7.19 23.93
CA LYS A 22 18.75 -8.13 23.41
C LYS A 22 17.56 -8.38 24.36
N ASN A 23 17.37 -7.52 25.35
CA ASN A 23 16.21 -7.53 26.24
C ASN A 23 15.05 -6.77 25.58
N PHE A 24 14.49 -7.35 24.52
CA PHE A 24 13.54 -6.63 23.67
C PHE A 24 12.21 -6.29 24.36
N ASP A 25 11.74 -7.10 25.31
CA ASP A 25 10.52 -6.78 26.06
C ASP A 25 10.70 -5.52 26.92
N LYS A 26 11.82 -5.39 27.65
CA LYS A 26 12.15 -4.16 28.40
C LYS A 26 12.39 -2.97 27.49
N ALA A 27 13.01 -3.17 26.33
CA ALA A 27 13.17 -2.11 25.34
C ALA A 27 11.80 -1.56 24.88
N VAL A 28 10.81 -2.42 24.68
CA VAL A 28 9.43 -2.02 24.33
C VAL A 28 8.80 -1.18 25.45
N GLU A 29 8.99 -1.56 26.70
CA GLU A 29 8.48 -0.80 27.87
C GLU A 29 9.06 0.62 27.87
N TYR A 30 10.38 0.76 27.83
CA TYR A 30 11.04 2.06 27.82
C TYR A 30 10.68 2.91 26.60
N TYR A 31 10.56 2.34 25.40
CA TYR A 31 10.07 3.09 24.24
C TYR A 31 8.60 3.50 24.37
N SER A 32 7.79 2.70 25.06
CA SER A 32 6.37 3.05 25.31
C SER A 32 6.26 4.20 26.29
N GLU A 33 7.09 4.22 27.34
CA GLU A 33 7.21 5.37 28.23
C GLU A 33 7.68 6.62 27.49
N ALA A 34 8.67 6.51 26.60
CA ALA A 34 9.11 7.62 25.76
C ALA A 34 7.96 8.18 24.88
N ILE A 35 7.13 7.30 24.32
CA ILE A 35 5.95 7.68 23.51
C ILE A 35 4.87 8.35 24.37
N CYS A 36 4.66 7.90 25.61
CA CYS A 36 3.73 8.54 26.53
C CYS A 36 4.17 9.96 26.91
N LEU A 37 5.48 10.21 26.99
CA LEU A 37 6.06 11.50 27.32
C LEU A 37 6.10 12.46 26.13
N ASP A 38 6.40 11.97 24.92
CA ASP A 38 6.38 12.73 23.67
C ASP A 38 5.82 11.86 22.52
N PRO A 39 4.49 11.94 22.27
CA PRO A 39 3.80 11.11 21.29
C PRO A 39 4.02 11.55 19.83
N ASP A 40 4.63 12.71 19.59
CA ASP A 40 4.84 13.27 18.25
C ASP A 40 6.17 12.82 17.64
N ASN A 41 7.09 12.32 18.46
CA ASN A 41 8.40 11.90 18.00
C ASN A 41 8.36 10.53 17.29
N TYR A 42 8.45 10.57 15.97
CA TYR A 42 8.46 9.40 15.08
C TYR A 42 9.61 8.40 15.35
N VAL A 43 10.71 8.83 15.99
CA VAL A 43 11.87 7.96 16.26
C VAL A 43 11.52 6.87 17.27
N TYR A 44 10.71 7.18 18.28
CA TYR A 44 10.33 6.21 19.31
C TYR A 44 9.49 5.07 18.73
N TYR A 45 8.54 5.39 17.85
CA TYR A 45 7.77 4.40 17.10
C TYR A 45 8.65 3.52 16.22
N SER A 46 9.64 4.11 15.52
CA SER A 46 10.59 3.33 14.72
C SER A 46 11.41 2.35 15.58
N ASN A 47 11.83 2.77 16.78
CA ASN A 47 12.63 1.94 17.67
C ASN A 47 11.79 0.84 18.33
N ARG A 48 10.57 1.16 18.77
CA ARG A 48 9.63 0.17 19.31
C ARG A 48 9.19 -0.85 18.26
N SER A 49 8.95 -0.42 17.02
CA SER A 49 8.73 -1.32 15.88
C SER A 49 9.89 -2.30 15.68
N ALA A 50 11.13 -1.84 15.82
CA ALA A 50 12.30 -2.71 15.74
C ALA A 50 12.35 -3.75 16.86
N ALA A 51 12.00 -3.35 18.09
CA ALA A 51 11.94 -4.24 19.25
C ALA A 51 10.82 -5.29 19.10
N TYR A 52 9.63 -4.89 18.64
CA TYR A 52 8.55 -5.82 18.31
C TYR A 52 8.93 -6.81 17.21
N GLY A 53 9.64 -6.34 16.17
CA GLY A 53 10.16 -7.24 15.14
C GLY A 53 11.17 -8.25 15.68
N ALA A 54 12.03 -7.85 16.62
CA ALA A 54 12.97 -8.76 17.27
C ALA A 54 12.26 -9.82 18.16
N LEU A 55 11.08 -9.49 18.70
CA LEU A 55 10.20 -10.42 19.42
C LEU A 55 9.32 -11.29 18.50
N GLY A 56 9.37 -11.08 17.18
CA GLY A 56 8.49 -11.75 16.22
C GLY A 56 7.03 -11.28 16.25
N LYS A 57 6.72 -10.17 16.94
CA LYS A 57 5.38 -9.56 17.02
C LYS A 57 5.17 -8.62 15.81
N TRP A 58 5.07 -9.20 14.61
CA TRP A 58 5.13 -8.45 13.35
C TRP A 58 3.93 -7.54 13.10
N GLU A 59 2.75 -7.89 13.59
CA GLU A 59 1.54 -7.05 13.49
C GLU A 59 1.70 -5.74 14.29
N LEU A 60 2.24 -5.82 15.50
CA LEU A 60 2.54 -4.65 16.33
C LEU A 60 3.68 -3.82 15.72
N ALA A 61 4.69 -4.50 15.16
CA ALA A 61 5.79 -3.84 14.47
C ALA A 61 5.30 -3.06 13.22
N GLU A 62 4.34 -3.61 12.47
CA GLU A 62 3.70 -2.95 11.33
C GLU A 62 2.96 -1.69 11.78
N GLN A 63 2.13 -1.78 12.82
CA GLN A 63 1.36 -0.64 13.35
C GLN A 63 2.28 0.52 13.76
N ASP A 64 3.32 0.25 14.54
CA ASP A 64 4.27 1.29 14.95
C ASP A 64 5.05 1.87 13.77
N ALA A 65 5.43 1.04 12.80
CA ALA A 65 6.12 1.53 11.61
C ALA A 65 5.22 2.42 10.74
N GLN A 66 3.92 2.12 10.64
CA GLN A 66 2.94 3.00 9.98
C GLN A 66 2.82 4.33 10.72
N GLU A 67 2.71 4.32 12.05
CA GLU A 67 2.65 5.53 12.87
C GLU A 67 3.92 6.40 12.75
N CYS A 68 5.09 5.78 12.61
CA CYS A 68 6.35 6.45 12.31
C CYS A 68 6.32 7.16 10.95
N VAL A 69 5.89 6.45 9.89
CA VAL A 69 5.82 7.00 8.53
C VAL A 69 4.77 8.11 8.42
N LYS A 70 3.62 7.98 9.08
CA LYS A 70 2.58 9.02 9.13
C LYS A 70 3.09 10.33 9.72
N ARG A 71 3.87 10.24 10.80
CA ARG A 71 4.46 11.42 11.47
C ARG A 71 5.59 12.05 10.66
N ASN A 72 6.44 11.24 10.02
CA ASN A 72 7.50 11.75 9.17
C ASN A 72 7.64 10.98 7.85
N LEU A 73 7.00 11.51 6.82
CA LEU A 73 7.03 10.99 5.45
C LEU A 73 8.43 10.98 4.81
N LYS A 74 9.40 11.71 5.38
CA LYS A 74 10.77 11.80 4.87
C LYS A 74 11.73 10.79 5.52
N PHE A 75 11.29 10.08 6.56
CA PHE A 75 12.16 9.20 7.35
C PHE A 75 12.32 7.81 6.72
N ALA A 76 13.41 7.61 5.97
CA ALA A 76 13.69 6.38 5.23
C ALA A 76 13.70 5.10 6.10
N LYS A 77 14.22 5.18 7.34
CA LYS A 77 14.26 4.03 8.25
C LYS A 77 12.85 3.54 8.63
N GLY A 78 11.87 4.45 8.77
CA GLY A 78 10.48 4.10 9.07
C GLY A 78 9.87 3.21 7.99
N TYR A 79 10.04 3.59 6.72
CA TYR A 79 9.60 2.76 5.59
C TYR A 79 10.30 1.40 5.54
N HIS A 80 11.59 1.34 5.85
CA HIS A 80 12.31 0.07 5.93
C HIS A 80 11.74 -0.84 7.04
N ARG A 81 11.40 -0.28 8.22
CA ARG A 81 10.74 -1.04 9.30
C ARG A 81 9.38 -1.58 8.86
N LEU A 82 8.59 -0.74 8.19
CA LEU A 82 7.27 -1.11 7.68
C LEU A 82 7.35 -2.24 6.65
N ALA A 83 8.22 -2.09 5.65
CA ALA A 83 8.39 -3.10 4.61
C ALA A 83 8.91 -4.43 5.17
N ASN A 84 9.78 -4.40 6.19
CA ASN A 84 10.25 -5.62 6.85
C ASN A 84 9.11 -6.32 7.59
N ALA A 85 8.29 -5.58 8.35
CA ALA A 85 7.13 -6.16 9.03
C ALA A 85 6.14 -6.78 8.02
N GLN A 86 5.84 -6.07 6.93
CA GLN A 86 4.97 -6.57 5.85
C GLN A 86 5.53 -7.84 5.18
N GLN A 87 6.85 -7.92 4.96
CA GLN A 87 7.49 -9.13 4.44
C GLN A 87 7.25 -10.33 5.37
N GLN A 88 7.46 -10.15 6.68
CA GLN A 88 7.32 -11.24 7.65
C GLN A 88 5.87 -11.70 7.82
N LEU A 89 4.92 -10.80 7.62
CA LEU A 89 3.48 -11.11 7.54
C LEU A 89 3.07 -11.75 6.19
N GLY A 90 4.01 -12.01 5.27
CA GLY A 90 3.75 -12.61 3.96
C GLY A 90 3.23 -11.63 2.89
N ARG A 91 3.06 -10.34 3.23
CA ARG A 91 2.55 -9.28 2.34
C ARG A 91 3.67 -8.69 1.46
N LYS A 92 4.33 -9.53 0.67
CA LYS A 92 5.53 -9.16 -0.11
C LYS A 92 5.29 -8.05 -1.15
N LYS A 93 4.11 -8.01 -1.77
CA LYS A 93 3.75 -6.98 -2.76
C LYS A 93 3.67 -5.59 -2.11
N GLU A 94 2.99 -5.50 -0.97
CA GLU A 94 2.86 -4.26 -0.18
C GLU A 94 4.23 -3.79 0.31
N ALA A 95 5.10 -4.70 0.74
CA ALA A 95 6.46 -4.38 1.14
C ALA A 95 7.27 -3.73 0.00
N ILE A 96 7.14 -4.24 -1.23
CA ILE A 96 7.80 -3.64 -2.41
C ILE A 96 7.29 -2.24 -2.69
N ASP A 97 5.98 -2.03 -2.64
CA ASP A 97 5.39 -0.72 -2.90
C ASP A 97 5.81 0.29 -1.83
N THR A 98 5.84 -0.11 -0.56
CA THR A 98 6.37 0.70 0.56
C THR A 98 7.84 1.09 0.34
N LEU A 99 8.68 0.19 -0.15
CA LEU A 99 10.08 0.47 -0.45
C LEU A 99 10.24 1.40 -1.66
N LYS A 100 9.38 1.27 -2.68
CA LYS A 100 9.35 2.20 -3.82
C LYS A 100 8.92 3.60 -3.39
N THR A 101 7.91 3.71 -2.52
CA THR A 101 7.52 5.01 -1.95
C THR A 101 8.63 5.62 -1.12
N ALA A 102 9.40 4.81 -0.39
CA ALA A 102 10.57 5.28 0.34
C ALA A 102 11.64 5.88 -0.59
N LEU A 103 11.89 5.23 -1.74
CA LEU A 103 12.88 5.71 -2.72
C LEU A 103 12.47 7.02 -3.41
N SER A 104 11.17 7.29 -3.54
CA SER A 104 10.68 8.52 -4.19
C SER A 104 10.47 9.68 -3.23
N SER A 105 10.07 9.40 -1.98
CA SER A 105 9.62 10.43 -1.02
C SER A 105 10.56 10.69 0.15
N ALA A 106 11.38 9.70 0.55
CA ALA A 106 12.26 9.85 1.70
C ALA A 106 13.46 10.74 1.38
N THR A 107 13.97 11.44 2.40
CA THR A 107 15.22 12.19 2.28
C THR A 107 16.38 11.21 2.46
N GLU A 108 17.29 11.17 1.49
CA GLU A 108 18.48 10.30 1.49
C GLU A 108 18.20 8.79 1.69
N PRO A 109 17.32 8.17 0.88
CA PRO A 109 17.02 6.74 1.01
C PRO A 109 18.25 5.85 0.78
N GLU A 110 19.29 6.38 0.13
CA GLU A 110 20.56 5.69 -0.10
C GLU A 110 21.35 5.39 1.18
N LYS A 111 21.19 6.22 2.22
CA LYS A 111 21.84 6.01 3.53
C LYS A 111 21.26 4.82 4.30
N VAL A 112 20.14 4.25 3.85
CA VAL A 112 19.55 3.04 4.43
C VAL A 112 19.73 1.89 3.43
N PRO A 113 20.89 1.21 3.42
CA PRO A 113 21.17 0.12 2.47
C PRO A 113 20.17 -1.03 2.57
N GLY A 114 19.52 -1.18 3.73
CA GLY A 114 18.43 -2.12 3.95
C GLY A 114 17.28 -1.98 2.94
N ILE A 115 16.95 -0.75 2.49
CA ILE A 115 15.84 -0.53 1.54
C ILE A 115 16.15 -1.19 0.19
N LYS A 116 17.30 -0.87 -0.41
CA LYS A 116 17.71 -1.43 -1.71
C LYS A 116 17.94 -2.94 -1.61
N LYS A 117 18.54 -3.42 -0.52
CA LYS A 117 18.78 -4.85 -0.28
C LYS A 117 17.47 -5.62 -0.19
N LEU A 118 16.53 -5.15 0.65
CA LEU A 118 15.25 -5.79 0.85
C LEU A 118 14.40 -5.75 -0.43
N LEU A 119 14.38 -4.62 -1.14
CA LEU A 119 13.67 -4.49 -2.41
C LEU A 119 14.19 -5.50 -3.45
N ARG A 120 15.51 -5.67 -3.54
CA ARG A 120 16.13 -6.67 -4.42
C ARG A 120 15.74 -8.10 -4.02
N GLN A 121 15.78 -8.41 -2.72
CA GLN A 121 15.40 -9.73 -2.21
C GLN A 121 13.93 -10.05 -2.53
N LEU A 122 13.02 -9.13 -2.22
CA LEU A 122 11.58 -9.31 -2.49
C LEU A 122 11.29 -9.45 -3.99
N ASN A 123 11.95 -8.68 -4.84
CA ASN A 123 11.81 -8.81 -6.30
C ASN A 123 12.35 -10.16 -6.81
N GLN A 124 13.45 -10.66 -6.23
CA GLN A 124 13.99 -11.98 -6.55
C GLN A 124 13.12 -13.14 -6.02
N GLU A 125 12.33 -12.92 -4.98
CA GLU A 125 11.39 -13.92 -4.46
C GLU A 125 10.07 -13.94 -5.24
N LEU A 126 9.65 -12.80 -5.82
CA LEU A 126 8.47 -12.73 -6.68
C LEU A 126 8.73 -13.26 -8.09
N VAL A 127 9.97 -13.18 -8.58
CA VAL A 127 10.40 -13.83 -9.81
C VAL A 127 10.99 -15.19 -9.42
N PRO A 128 10.29 -16.32 -9.60
CA PRO A 128 10.79 -17.61 -9.16
C PRO A 128 12.20 -17.89 -9.71
N LYS A 129 13.03 -18.57 -8.91
CA LYS A 129 14.42 -18.98 -9.20
C LYS A 129 14.60 -19.83 -10.47
N SER A 130 13.55 -20.11 -11.24
CA SER A 130 13.67 -20.60 -12.61
C SER A 130 14.22 -19.55 -13.58
N ALA A 131 14.31 -18.26 -13.19
CA ALA A 131 14.73 -17.19 -14.10
C ALA A 131 16.16 -16.65 -13.90
N VAL A 132 16.90 -17.01 -12.84
CA VAL A 132 18.23 -16.41 -12.58
C VAL A 132 19.22 -17.37 -11.94
N SER A 133 19.72 -18.32 -12.73
CA SER A 133 21.13 -18.72 -12.68
C SER A 133 21.74 -18.49 -14.06
N ASN A 134 22.18 -17.26 -14.31
CA ASN A 134 23.05 -16.99 -15.44
C ASN A 134 24.21 -16.12 -14.96
N GLN A 135 25.19 -16.78 -14.33
CA GLN A 135 26.58 -16.35 -14.46
C GLN A 135 27.18 -17.17 -15.59
N GLY A 136 27.71 -16.49 -16.60
CA GLY A 136 28.77 -17.01 -17.46
C GLY A 136 28.47 -18.29 -18.24
N GLY A 137 27.62 -18.19 -19.26
CA GLY A 137 27.50 -19.24 -20.27
C GLY A 137 26.27 -19.01 -21.12
N GLY A 138 26.45 -18.54 -22.35
CA GLY A 138 25.35 -18.32 -23.28
C GLY A 138 24.61 -19.61 -23.61
N ARG A 139 23.59 -19.96 -22.81
CA ARG A 139 22.47 -20.74 -23.32
C ARG A 139 21.64 -19.78 -24.15
N GLN A 140 21.84 -19.84 -25.46
CA GLN A 140 20.97 -19.16 -26.41
C GLN A 140 19.57 -19.72 -26.19
N VAL A 141 18.65 -18.88 -25.71
CA VAL A 141 17.22 -19.19 -25.77
C VAL A 141 16.93 -19.57 -27.22
N PRO A 142 16.37 -20.76 -27.48
CA PRO A 142 16.03 -21.17 -28.84
C PRO A 142 15.27 -20.05 -29.55
N THR A 143 15.64 -19.75 -30.80
CA THR A 143 15.17 -18.56 -31.54
C THR A 143 13.65 -18.46 -31.67
N HIS A 144 12.94 -19.58 -31.54
CA HIS A 144 11.47 -19.64 -31.53
C HIS A 144 10.89 -19.12 -30.21
N ILE A 145 11.43 -19.54 -29.06
CA ILE A 145 11.00 -19.10 -27.73
C ILE A 145 11.27 -17.61 -27.52
N ALA A 146 12.40 -17.09 -28.03
CA ALA A 146 12.71 -15.67 -27.96
C ALA A 146 11.69 -14.80 -28.73
N LYS A 147 11.18 -15.28 -29.87
CA LYS A 147 10.13 -14.59 -30.64
C LYS A 147 8.79 -14.60 -29.91
N GLU A 148 8.40 -15.76 -29.36
CA GLU A 148 7.15 -15.87 -28.59
C GLU A 148 7.15 -15.01 -27.32
N LEU A 149 8.28 -14.96 -26.59
CA LEU A 149 8.46 -14.04 -25.46
C LEU A 149 8.37 -12.56 -25.89
N GLN A 150 8.95 -12.22 -27.03
CA GLN A 150 8.91 -10.87 -27.60
C GLN A 150 7.47 -10.45 -27.96
N GLU A 151 6.59 -11.39 -28.30
CA GLU A 151 5.17 -11.13 -28.58
C GLU A 151 4.30 -11.09 -27.32
N LEU A 152 4.55 -11.96 -26.34
CA LEU A 152 3.76 -12.04 -25.10
C LEU A 152 4.03 -10.88 -24.14
N GLN A 153 5.25 -10.35 -24.10
CA GLN A 153 5.63 -9.27 -23.21
C GLN A 153 4.87 -7.94 -23.44
N PRO A 154 4.71 -7.42 -24.69
CA PRO A 154 3.88 -6.24 -24.93
C PRO A 154 2.39 -6.51 -24.68
N GLN A 155 1.91 -7.74 -24.91
CA GLN A 155 0.53 -8.11 -24.58
C GLN A 155 0.26 -8.03 -23.08
N TYR A 156 1.17 -8.59 -22.26
CA TYR A 156 1.09 -8.49 -20.80
C TYR A 156 1.10 -7.03 -20.33
N GLN A 157 1.97 -6.19 -20.88
CA GLN A 157 2.03 -4.77 -20.54
C GLN A 157 0.72 -4.04 -20.91
N LYS A 158 0.10 -4.38 -22.04
CA LYS A 158 -1.18 -3.79 -22.46
C LYS A 158 -2.31 -4.16 -21.48
N ILE A 159 -2.40 -5.43 -21.10
CA ILE A 159 -3.39 -5.92 -20.12
C ILE A 159 -3.16 -5.23 -18.77
N GLN A 160 -1.90 -5.10 -18.34
CA GLN A 160 -1.54 -4.44 -17.09
C GLN A 160 -1.99 -2.97 -17.05
N ARG A 161 -1.77 -2.21 -18.14
CA ARG A 161 -2.23 -0.81 -18.23
C ARG A 161 -3.75 -0.70 -18.20
N GLU A 162 -4.48 -1.58 -18.88
CA GLU A 162 -5.95 -1.59 -18.86
C GLU A 162 -6.48 -1.91 -17.45
N PHE A 163 -5.83 -2.85 -16.76
CA PHE A 163 -6.15 -3.21 -15.38
C PHE A 163 -5.99 -2.01 -14.44
N GLU A 164 -4.86 -1.30 -14.50
CA GLU A 164 -4.59 -0.12 -13.69
C GLU A 164 -5.59 1.01 -13.95
N GLN A 165 -6.00 1.22 -15.21
CA GLN A 165 -7.04 2.20 -15.57
C GLN A 165 -8.40 1.85 -14.96
N ILE A 166 -8.76 0.56 -14.92
CA ILE A 166 -10.01 0.10 -14.31
C ILE A 166 -9.97 0.27 -12.79
N GLU A 167 -8.85 -0.04 -12.14
CA GLU A 167 -8.70 0.17 -10.70
C GLU A 167 -8.82 1.65 -10.32
N ALA A 168 -8.21 2.55 -11.11
CA ALA A 168 -8.37 3.98 -10.91
C ALA A 168 -9.83 4.43 -11.04
N LYS A 169 -10.58 3.91 -12.02
CA LYS A 169 -12.01 4.19 -12.18
C LYS A 169 -12.84 3.67 -11.01
N LEU A 170 -12.60 2.42 -10.57
CA LEU A 170 -13.28 1.85 -9.40
C LEU A 170 -13.02 2.66 -8.13
N ALA A 171 -11.78 3.12 -7.93
CA ALA A 171 -11.45 4.00 -6.80
C ALA A 171 -12.19 5.34 -6.88
N ALA A 172 -12.32 5.93 -8.07
CA ALA A 172 -13.08 7.16 -8.27
C ALA A 172 -14.58 6.97 -7.97
N PHE A 173 -15.18 5.88 -8.48
CA PHE A 173 -16.59 5.55 -8.19
C PHE A 173 -16.84 5.25 -6.72
N THR A 174 -15.91 4.56 -6.05
CA THR A 174 -16.00 4.31 -4.61
C THR A 174 -16.02 5.62 -3.81
N ARG A 175 -15.22 6.61 -4.20
CA ARG A 175 -15.24 7.96 -3.58
C ARG A 175 -16.55 8.68 -3.88
N GLN A 176 -17.04 8.61 -5.13
CA GLN A 176 -18.32 9.20 -5.51
C GLN A 176 -19.48 8.60 -4.70
N LYS A 177 -19.54 7.28 -4.54
CA LYS A 177 -20.55 6.58 -3.75
C LYS A 177 -20.52 7.01 -2.28
N LYS A 178 -19.34 7.07 -1.66
CA LYS A 178 -19.19 7.57 -0.28
C LYS A 178 -19.71 9.00 -0.12
N ARG A 179 -19.42 9.87 -1.09
CA ARG A 179 -19.90 11.25 -1.10
C ARG A 179 -21.43 11.30 -1.22
N LEU A 180 -22.01 10.55 -2.16
CA LEU A 180 -23.46 10.49 -2.34
C LEU A 180 -24.17 10.01 -1.06
N ALA A 181 -23.66 8.95 -0.43
CA ALA A 181 -24.22 8.43 0.82
C ALA A 181 -24.13 9.42 1.99
N LEU A 182 -23.10 10.27 2.02
CA LEU A 182 -22.94 11.29 3.05
C LEU A 182 -23.94 12.43 2.83
N VAL A 183 -24.03 12.94 1.59
CA VAL A 183 -25.00 13.99 1.22
C VAL A 183 -26.43 13.50 1.40
N GLU A 184 -26.73 12.22 1.11
CA GLU A 184 -28.08 11.68 1.30
C GLU A 184 -28.49 11.75 2.76
N ARG A 185 -27.60 11.36 3.69
CA ARG A 185 -27.85 11.46 5.13
C ARG A 185 -28.10 12.91 5.55
N GLU A 186 -27.24 13.83 5.09
CA GLU A 186 -27.39 15.26 5.40
C GLU A 186 -28.73 15.82 4.89
N VAL A 187 -29.18 15.43 3.69
CA VAL A 187 -30.45 15.88 3.12
C VAL A 187 -31.65 15.27 3.86
N VAL A 188 -31.56 14.02 4.29
CA VAL A 188 -32.62 13.35 5.06
C VAL A 188 -32.80 14.00 6.44
N ASP A 189 -31.71 14.43 7.08
CA ASP A 189 -31.72 15.10 8.39
C ASP A 189 -32.30 16.53 8.34
N LEU A 190 -32.52 17.10 7.15
CA LEU A 190 -33.14 18.42 7.02
C LEU A 190 -34.61 18.42 7.46
N PRO A 191 -35.11 19.55 8.01
CA PRO A 191 -36.51 19.69 8.38
C PRO A 191 -37.47 19.40 7.21
N GLU A 192 -38.65 18.88 7.55
CA GLU A 192 -39.73 18.67 6.59
C GLU A 192 -40.08 20.00 5.88
N HIS A 193 -40.30 19.92 4.57
CA HIS A 193 -40.55 21.06 3.67
C HIS A 193 -39.36 21.99 3.35
N THR A 194 -38.13 21.58 3.65
CA THR A 194 -36.94 22.32 3.21
C THR A 194 -36.78 22.24 1.69
N ASN A 195 -36.64 23.40 1.03
CA ASN A 195 -36.23 23.49 -0.36
C ASN A 195 -34.76 23.08 -0.49
N THR A 196 -34.48 22.15 -1.39
CA THR A 196 -33.13 21.67 -1.65
C THR A 196 -32.72 21.96 -3.09
N TYR A 197 -31.44 21.81 -3.39
CA TYR A 197 -30.92 22.02 -4.74
C TYR A 197 -30.27 20.73 -5.24
N GLN A 198 -30.68 20.32 -6.44
CA GLN A 198 -30.08 19.22 -7.17
C GLN A 198 -29.05 19.78 -8.16
N SER A 199 -27.84 19.23 -8.17
CA SER A 199 -26.83 19.57 -9.17
C SER A 199 -27.07 18.82 -10.49
N ILE A 200 -27.15 19.56 -11.60
CA ILE A 200 -27.19 19.02 -12.97
C ILE A 200 -26.02 19.63 -13.75
N GLY A 201 -24.91 18.90 -13.79
CA GLY A 201 -23.66 19.39 -14.38
C GLY A 201 -23.11 20.58 -13.60
N LYS A 202 -23.12 21.78 -14.21
CA LYS A 202 -22.70 23.05 -13.58
C LYS A 202 -23.87 23.90 -13.07
N MET A 203 -25.11 23.44 -13.24
CA MET A 203 -26.32 24.15 -12.83
C MET A 203 -26.91 23.52 -11.57
N PHE A 204 -27.69 24.29 -10.83
CA PHE A 204 -28.44 23.84 -9.67
C PHE A 204 -29.92 24.10 -9.89
N VAL A 205 -30.75 23.08 -9.68
CA VAL A 205 -32.20 23.17 -9.84
C VAL A 205 -32.84 22.99 -8.47
N GLN A 206 -33.73 23.91 -8.10
CA GLN A 206 -34.48 23.82 -6.85
C GLN A 206 -35.46 22.64 -6.93
N THR A 207 -35.45 21.78 -5.91
CA THR A 207 -36.27 20.58 -5.80
C THR A 207 -36.71 20.39 -4.35
N ASN A 208 -37.78 19.64 -4.12
CA ASN A 208 -38.14 19.27 -2.75
C ASN A 208 -37.18 18.20 -2.21
N ARG A 209 -37.12 18.05 -0.89
CA ARG A 209 -36.25 17.09 -0.21
C ARG A 209 -36.41 15.65 -0.74
N GLU A 210 -37.65 15.21 -0.94
CA GLU A 210 -37.97 13.83 -1.34
C GLU A 210 -37.51 13.51 -2.76
N GLU A 211 -37.78 14.40 -3.72
CA GLU A 211 -37.34 14.29 -5.10
C GLU A 211 -35.82 14.29 -5.20
N ASN A 212 -35.14 15.13 -4.40
CA ASN A 212 -33.69 15.17 -4.39
C ASN A 212 -33.09 13.85 -3.88
N VAL A 213 -33.60 13.32 -2.76
CA VAL A 213 -33.20 12.00 -2.23
C VAL A 213 -33.46 10.90 -3.25
N MET A 214 -34.63 10.91 -3.92
CA MET A 214 -34.95 9.93 -4.96
C MET A 214 -34.01 10.03 -6.17
N SER A 215 -33.62 11.23 -6.57
CA SER A 215 -32.63 11.43 -7.63
C SER A 215 -31.25 10.92 -7.22
N MET A 216 -30.83 11.17 -5.98
CA MET A 216 -29.56 10.67 -5.45
C MET A 216 -29.50 9.14 -5.42
N LYS A 217 -30.59 8.47 -5.00
CA LYS A 217 -30.70 7.00 -5.04
C LYS A 217 -30.60 6.43 -6.47
N ARG A 218 -31.16 7.14 -7.46
CA ARG A 218 -31.01 6.76 -8.87
C ARG A 218 -29.56 6.91 -9.34
N GLU A 219 -28.86 7.95 -8.91
CA GLU A 219 -27.44 8.14 -9.20
C GLU A 219 -26.59 7.05 -8.54
N GLU A 220 -26.86 6.73 -7.28
CA GLU A 220 -26.17 5.65 -6.56
C GLU A 220 -26.34 4.31 -7.28
N LYS A 221 -27.57 3.96 -7.68
CA LYS A 221 -27.83 2.74 -8.46
C LYS A 221 -27.03 2.70 -9.76
N ARG A 222 -26.96 3.83 -10.48
CA ARG A 222 -26.18 3.93 -11.72
C ARG A 222 -24.68 3.74 -11.48
N VAL A 223 -24.16 4.32 -10.39
CA VAL A 223 -22.76 4.14 -9.98
C VAL A 223 -22.49 2.68 -9.64
N ASP A 224 -23.41 2.00 -8.94
CA ASP A 224 -23.28 0.58 -8.59
C ASP A 224 -23.27 -0.33 -9.82
N GLU A 225 -24.16 -0.09 -10.79
CA GLU A 225 -24.16 -0.81 -12.07
C GLU A 225 -22.82 -0.62 -12.83
N GLN A 226 -22.30 0.61 -12.85
CA GLN A 226 -21.00 0.91 -13.47
C GLN A 226 -19.85 0.21 -12.74
N MET A 227 -19.84 0.23 -11.40
CA MET A 227 -18.84 -0.46 -10.59
C MET A 227 -18.88 -1.97 -10.84
N SER A 228 -20.06 -2.59 -10.82
CA SER A 228 -20.23 -4.03 -11.07
C SER A 228 -19.71 -4.44 -12.46
N SER A 229 -20.01 -3.64 -13.50
CA SER A 229 -19.50 -3.88 -14.85
C SER A 229 -17.96 -3.78 -14.93
N LEU A 230 -17.36 -2.82 -14.22
CA LEU A 230 -15.92 -2.63 -14.16
C LEU A 230 -15.23 -3.73 -13.35
N GLU A 231 -15.85 -4.21 -12.28
CA GLU A 231 -15.36 -5.35 -11.49
C GLU A 231 -15.37 -6.64 -12.30
N ALA A 232 -16.44 -6.89 -13.08
CA ALA A 232 -16.49 -8.01 -14.00
C ALA A 232 -15.36 -7.94 -15.04
N ARG A 233 -15.12 -6.76 -15.62
CA ARG A 233 -14.01 -6.53 -16.56
C ARG A 233 -12.64 -6.72 -15.89
N LYS A 234 -12.46 -6.21 -14.66
CA LYS A 234 -11.25 -6.39 -13.85
C LYS A 234 -10.96 -7.88 -13.64
N ASN A 235 -11.98 -8.65 -13.26
CA ASN A 235 -11.86 -10.10 -13.04
C ASN A 235 -11.49 -10.85 -14.32
N TYR A 236 -12.09 -10.46 -15.46
CA TYR A 236 -11.74 -11.01 -16.77
C TYR A 236 -10.27 -10.74 -17.13
N LEU A 237 -9.82 -9.49 -17.03
CA LEU A 237 -8.42 -9.13 -17.32
C LEU A 237 -7.44 -9.81 -16.36
N ASN A 238 -7.81 -10.01 -15.11
CA ASN A 238 -6.97 -10.72 -14.14
C ASN A 238 -6.74 -12.18 -14.55
N ARG A 239 -7.80 -12.87 -15.01
CA ARG A 239 -7.68 -14.23 -15.56
C ARG A 239 -6.78 -14.24 -16.79
N GLN A 240 -7.00 -13.33 -17.73
CA GLN A 240 -6.20 -13.22 -18.95
C GLN A 240 -4.73 -12.94 -18.64
N LYS A 241 -4.46 -12.05 -17.68
CA LYS A 241 -3.12 -11.73 -17.20
C LYS A 241 -2.43 -12.96 -16.62
N GLN A 242 -3.15 -13.73 -15.79
CA GLN A 242 -2.62 -14.96 -15.21
C GLN A 242 -2.26 -15.97 -16.31
N THR A 243 -3.13 -16.17 -17.31
CA THR A 243 -2.85 -17.07 -18.43
C THR A 243 -1.59 -16.65 -19.22
N VAL A 244 -1.43 -15.36 -19.52
CA VAL A 244 -0.21 -14.88 -20.21
C VAL A 244 1.03 -15.09 -19.35
N GLN A 245 0.92 -14.88 -18.03
CA GLN A 245 2.00 -15.12 -17.09
C GLN A 245 2.37 -16.60 -17.02
N ASP A 246 1.39 -17.49 -16.97
CA ASP A 246 1.59 -18.95 -16.95
C ASP A 246 2.29 -19.40 -18.25
N ASN A 247 1.85 -18.91 -19.41
CA ASN A 247 2.49 -19.20 -20.71
C ASN A 247 3.96 -18.73 -20.75
N ILE A 248 4.24 -17.52 -20.26
CA ILE A 248 5.62 -17.02 -20.15
C ILE A 248 6.46 -17.94 -19.24
N THR A 249 5.88 -18.40 -18.14
CA THR A 249 6.57 -19.25 -17.17
C THR A 249 6.86 -20.64 -17.75
N GLU A 250 5.92 -21.21 -18.51
CA GLU A 250 6.07 -22.48 -19.21
C GLU A 250 7.14 -22.40 -20.31
N LEU A 251 7.14 -21.34 -21.12
CA LEU A 251 8.16 -21.11 -22.15
C LEU A 251 9.57 -20.99 -21.56
N LEU A 252 9.70 -20.33 -20.40
CA LEU A 252 10.98 -20.25 -19.69
C LEU A 252 11.40 -21.60 -19.10
N ALA A 253 10.47 -22.44 -18.66
CA ALA A 253 10.76 -23.79 -18.17
C ALA A 253 11.21 -24.74 -19.29
N GLN A 254 10.77 -24.54 -20.54
CA GLN A 254 11.28 -25.29 -21.69
C GLN A 254 12.74 -24.96 -22.04
N CYS A 255 13.30 -23.88 -21.48
CA CYS A 255 14.68 -23.46 -21.71
C CYS A 255 15.69 -24.02 -20.68
N THR A 256 15.23 -24.65 -19.59
CA THR A 256 16.08 -25.18 -18.50
C THR A 256 16.47 -26.63 -18.74
#